data_AF-E1RH04-F1
#
_entry.id   AF-E1RH04-F1
#
_cell.length_a   1.000
_cell.length_b   1.000
_cell.length_c   1.000
_cell.angle_alpha   90.00
_cell.angle_beta   90.00
_cell.angle_gamma   90.00
#
_symmetry.space_group_name_H-M   'P 1'
#
loop_
_entity.id
_entity.type
_entity.pdbx_description
1 polymer ?
#
loop_
_entity_poly.entity_id
_entity_poly.type
_entity_poly.pdbx_seq_one_letter_code
_entity_poly.pdbx_strand_id
1 'polypeptide(L)'
;MKISFFILLLMLLLIGHAACCIDQEIKGPDQPVINNTTKCNLSEEWISGVNVSTVPYLGSESIRTNASFVARTALCDKNVAEMLSHGSGIKGVIDFMPSRPKGWNLSCGPTLWVVYRGINVYFYVNETQEIVERFEVVIPGDLYGKERLENYTRLIDGNGTAVFAFNSSDIWFP
;
A
#
# COMPACT_ATOMS: atom_id res chain seq x y z
N MET A 1 -42.36 42.03 -21.08
CA MET A 1 -41.63 40.74 -21.24
C MET A 1 -40.25 40.82 -20.61
N LYS A 2 -40.11 40.61 -19.29
CA LYS A 2 -38.81 40.51 -18.60
C LYS A 2 -38.76 39.37 -17.57
N ILE A 3 -39.92 38.82 -17.19
CA ILE A 3 -40.05 37.73 -16.22
C ILE A 3 -39.69 36.37 -16.85
N SER A 4 -39.90 36.20 -18.16
CA SER A 4 -39.65 34.92 -18.85
C SER A 4 -38.16 34.57 -18.97
N PHE A 5 -37.27 35.56 -19.07
CA PHE A 5 -35.82 35.32 -19.15
C PHE A 5 -35.22 34.92 -17.80
N PHE A 6 -35.76 35.46 -16.70
CA PHE A 6 -35.33 35.12 -15.35
C PHE A 6 -35.68 33.67 -14.98
N ILE A 7 -36.86 33.20 -15.40
CA ILE A 7 -37.29 31.81 -15.18
C ILE A 7 -36.42 30.85 -16.00
N LEU A 8 -36.09 31.21 -17.24
CA LEU A 8 -35.22 30.39 -18.09
C LEU A 8 -33.79 30.28 -17.51
N LEU A 9 -33.25 31.38 -16.98
CA LEU A 9 -31.92 31.40 -16.34
C LEU A 9 -31.90 30.59 -15.04
N LEU A 10 -32.99 30.63 -14.24
CA LEU A 10 -33.11 29.85 -13.02
C LEU A 10 -33.19 28.34 -13.30
N MET A 11 -33.88 27.94 -14.38
CA MET A 11 -33.96 26.55 -14.81
C MET A 11 -32.60 26.02 -15.31
N LEU A 12 -31.83 26.83 -16.03
CA LEU A 12 -30.46 26.49 -16.44
C LEU A 12 -29.49 26.35 -15.24
N LEU A 13 -29.62 27.20 -14.23
CA LEU A 13 -28.84 27.11 -12.99
C LEU A 13 -29.17 25.86 -12.17
N LEU A 14 -30.43 25.41 -12.16
CA LEU A 14 -30.83 24.18 -11.47
C LEU A 14 -30.33 22.92 -12.18
N ILE A 15 -30.26 22.91 -13.51
CA ILE A 15 -29.65 21.80 -14.27
C ILE A 15 -28.13 21.75 -14.04
N GLY A 16 -27.48 22.90 -13.84
CA GLY A 16 -26.06 22.98 -13.46
C GLY A 16 -25.74 22.41 -12.06
N HIS A 17 -26.72 22.42 -11.14
CA HIS A 17 -26.55 21.81 -9.80
C HIS A 17 -26.93 20.33 -9.76
N ALA A 18 -27.74 19.85 -10.71
CA ALA A 18 -28.07 18.43 -10.84
C ALA A 18 -27.03 17.61 -11.64
N ALA A 19 -26.10 18.28 -12.34
CA ALA A 19 -25.04 17.64 -13.12
C ALA A 19 -23.67 17.60 -12.42
N CYS A 20 -23.59 17.96 -11.13
CA CYS A 20 -22.37 17.81 -10.31
C CYS A 20 -22.56 16.74 -9.23
N CYS A 21 -23.10 15.59 -9.63
CA CYS A 21 -22.94 14.31 -8.96
C CYS A 21 -22.95 13.27 -10.09
N ILE A 22 -22.04 13.43 -11.05
CA ILE A 22 -21.59 12.24 -11.76
C ILE A 22 -20.87 11.45 -10.68
N ASP A 23 -21.61 10.51 -10.10
CA ASP A 23 -21.06 9.34 -9.43
C ASP A 23 -20.24 8.64 -10.53
N GLN A 24 -19.03 9.15 -10.77
CA GLN A 24 -17.98 8.28 -11.24
C GLN A 24 -17.93 7.24 -10.13
N GLU A 25 -18.54 6.08 -10.39
CA GLU A 25 -17.95 4.83 -9.96
C GLU A 25 -16.48 4.98 -10.30
N ILE A 26 -15.71 5.46 -9.32
CA ILE A 26 -14.30 5.21 -9.24
C ILE A 26 -14.31 3.70 -9.11
N LYS A 27 -14.28 3.03 -10.26
CA LYS A 27 -13.71 1.70 -10.36
C LYS A 27 -12.42 1.86 -9.57
N GLY A 28 -12.40 1.25 -8.38
CA GLY A 28 -11.18 1.19 -7.59
C GLY A 28 -10.06 0.81 -8.54
N PRO A 29 -8.84 1.35 -8.35
CA PRO A 29 -7.75 1.10 -9.28
C PRO A 29 -7.80 -0.37 -9.67
N ASP A 30 -7.95 -0.63 -10.98
CA ASP A 30 -7.99 -1.99 -11.51
C ASP A 30 -6.92 -2.75 -10.75
N GLN A 31 -7.32 -3.84 -10.06
CA GLN A 31 -6.35 -4.70 -9.38
C GLN A 31 -5.20 -4.88 -10.37
N PRO A 32 -3.96 -4.52 -10.03
CA PRO A 32 -2.88 -4.57 -10.99
C PRO A 32 -2.93 -5.97 -11.60
N VAL A 33 -3.13 -6.04 -12.91
CA VAL A 33 -3.05 -7.32 -13.62
C VAL A 33 -1.58 -7.70 -13.53
N ILE A 34 -1.28 -8.63 -12.62
CA ILE A 34 0.08 -9.10 -12.36
C ILE A 34 0.50 -9.98 -13.53
N ASN A 35 0.86 -9.34 -14.64
CA ASN A 35 1.50 -9.97 -15.79
C ASN A 35 3.02 -9.90 -15.59
N ASN A 36 3.54 -10.79 -14.74
CA ASN A 36 4.89 -11.38 -14.82
C ASN A 36 5.08 -12.34 -13.64
N THR A 37 4.51 -13.54 -13.76
CA THR A 37 4.73 -14.66 -12.84
C THR A 37 6.14 -15.22 -13.03
N THR A 38 7.15 -14.47 -12.57
CA THR A 38 8.42 -15.08 -12.23
C THR A 38 8.23 -15.65 -10.83
N LYS A 39 7.82 -16.93 -10.74
CA LYS A 39 7.88 -17.65 -9.46
C LYS A 39 9.30 -17.48 -8.92
N CYS A 40 9.39 -17.06 -7.68
CA CYS A 40 10.64 -16.67 -7.08
C CYS A 40 11.54 -17.90 -6.90
N ASN A 41 12.44 -18.14 -7.85
CA ASN A 41 13.46 -19.19 -7.78
C ASN A 41 14.62 -18.72 -6.90
N LEU A 42 14.36 -18.46 -5.62
CA LEU A 42 15.39 -18.19 -4.63
C LEU A 42 15.82 -19.50 -3.99
N SER A 43 16.99 -19.99 -4.39
CA SER A 43 17.70 -21.02 -3.63
C SER A 43 18.16 -20.42 -2.29
N GLU A 44 17.85 -21.13 -1.21
CA GLU A 44 18.38 -21.00 0.16
C GLU A 44 17.74 -20.00 1.13
N GLU A 45 17.94 -20.34 2.41
CA GLU A 45 17.33 -19.83 3.64
C GLU A 45 17.72 -18.37 3.97
N TRP A 46 18.64 -17.80 3.19
CA TRP A 46 19.20 -16.46 3.34
C TRP A 46 18.88 -15.61 2.10
N ILE A 47 17.94 -14.68 2.24
CA ILE A 47 17.61 -13.72 1.17
C ILE A 47 17.96 -12.33 1.69
N SER A 48 18.81 -11.59 0.95
CA SER A 48 19.23 -10.24 1.33
C SER A 48 19.84 -10.13 2.74
N GLY A 49 20.58 -11.17 3.17
CA GLY A 49 21.14 -11.23 4.53
C GLY A 49 20.12 -11.53 5.64
N VAL A 50 18.88 -11.87 5.29
CA VAL A 50 17.82 -12.26 6.23
C VAL A 50 17.70 -13.78 6.28
N ASN A 51 17.83 -14.35 7.48
CA ASN A 51 17.48 -15.73 7.73
C ASN A 51 15.96 -15.88 7.94
N VAL A 52 15.24 -16.40 6.94
CA VAL A 52 13.77 -16.48 6.96
C VAL A 52 13.22 -17.47 8.00
N SER A 53 14.00 -18.44 8.46
CA SER A 53 13.58 -19.37 9.51
C SER A 53 13.49 -18.71 10.89
N THR A 54 14.13 -17.55 11.06
CA THR A 54 14.12 -16.79 12.32
C THR A 54 13.04 -15.69 12.36
N VAL A 55 12.34 -15.44 11.25
CA VAL A 55 11.31 -14.40 11.20
C VAL A 55 10.12 -14.84 12.05
N PRO A 56 9.79 -14.13 13.14
CA PRO A 56 8.74 -14.55 14.05
C PRO A 56 7.36 -14.33 13.42
N TYR A 57 6.42 -15.21 13.74
CA TYR A 57 5.00 -14.91 13.60
C TYR A 57 4.52 -14.13 14.82
N LEU A 58 3.92 -12.97 14.61
CA LEU A 58 3.48 -12.03 15.65
C LEU A 58 1.96 -11.85 15.71
N GLY A 59 1.19 -12.61 14.91
CA GLY A 59 -0.28 -12.53 14.87
C GLY A 59 -0.97 -13.49 15.85
N SER A 60 -2.30 -13.33 15.95
CA SER A 60 -3.18 -14.17 16.77
C SER A 60 -3.91 -15.27 15.99
N GLU A 61 -4.07 -15.10 14.67
CA GLU A 61 -4.74 -16.06 13.79
C GLU A 61 -3.72 -16.95 13.06
N SER A 62 -4.15 -18.06 12.46
CA SER A 62 -3.22 -18.92 11.72
C SER A 62 -3.14 -18.51 10.25
N ILE A 63 -1.94 -18.22 9.77
CA ILE A 63 -1.64 -18.17 8.32
C ILE A 63 -1.70 -19.58 7.73
N ARG A 64 -2.00 -19.71 6.43
CA ARG A 64 -2.20 -21.04 5.81
C ARG A 64 -0.91 -21.86 5.76
N THR A 65 0.23 -21.18 5.62
CA THR A 65 1.56 -21.80 5.57
C THR A 65 2.32 -21.56 6.88
N ASN A 66 3.40 -20.76 6.87
CA ASN A 66 4.18 -20.35 8.03
C ASN A 66 4.90 -19.01 7.77
N ALA A 67 5.45 -18.41 8.83
CA ALA A 67 6.08 -17.09 8.71
C ALA A 67 7.28 -17.10 7.76
N SER A 68 8.06 -18.18 7.73
CA SER A 68 9.21 -18.30 6.83
C SER A 68 8.80 -18.30 5.35
N PHE A 69 7.67 -18.93 5.02
CA PHE A 69 7.11 -18.93 3.67
C PHE A 69 6.67 -17.52 3.28
N VAL A 70 5.86 -16.86 4.11
CA VAL A 70 5.39 -15.49 3.86
C VAL A 70 6.56 -14.52 3.72
N ALA A 71 7.55 -14.60 4.63
CA ALA A 71 8.74 -13.77 4.57
C ALA A 71 9.56 -14.02 3.30
N ARG A 72 9.77 -15.28 2.92
CA ARG A 72 10.45 -15.65 1.67
C ARG A 72 9.74 -15.06 0.46
N THR A 73 8.42 -15.18 0.38
CA THR A 73 7.64 -14.62 -0.73
C THR A 73 7.74 -13.10 -0.77
N ALA A 74 7.62 -12.42 0.37
CA ALA A 74 7.73 -10.97 0.43
C ALA A 74 9.13 -10.45 0.06
N LEU A 75 10.19 -11.17 0.44
CA LEU A 75 11.58 -10.80 0.13
C LEU A 75 11.89 -10.84 -1.37
N CYS A 76 11.04 -11.45 -2.19
CA CYS A 76 11.12 -11.41 -3.64
C CYS A 76 10.59 -10.11 -4.25
N ASP A 77 9.84 -9.33 -3.49
CA ASP A 77 9.31 -8.05 -3.96
C ASP A 77 10.44 -7.01 -3.99
N LYS A 78 10.55 -6.30 -5.12
CA LYS A 78 11.58 -5.29 -5.32
C LYS A 78 11.52 -4.17 -4.27
N ASN A 79 10.33 -3.82 -3.77
CA ASN A 79 10.18 -2.77 -2.78
C ASN A 79 10.67 -3.25 -1.42
N VAL A 80 10.48 -4.52 -1.07
CA VAL A 80 11.05 -5.10 0.15
C VAL A 80 12.58 -5.11 0.05
N ALA A 81 13.13 -5.57 -1.08
CA ALA A 81 14.57 -5.58 -1.30
C ALA A 81 15.18 -4.17 -1.20
N GLU A 82 14.53 -3.17 -1.81
CA GLU A 82 14.93 -1.77 -1.74
C GLU A 82 14.86 -1.23 -0.31
N MET A 83 13.78 -1.50 0.42
CA MET A 83 13.70 -1.07 1.83
C MET A 83 14.82 -1.67 2.68
N LEU A 84 15.17 -2.94 2.47
CA LEU A 84 16.23 -3.61 3.22
C LEU A 84 17.62 -3.08 2.85
N SER A 85 17.88 -2.76 1.59
CA SER A 85 19.15 -2.16 1.15
C SER A 85 19.39 -0.79 1.81
N HIS A 86 18.33 -0.06 2.10
CA HIS A 86 18.37 1.20 2.85
C HIS A 86 18.37 1.05 4.38
N GLY A 87 18.51 -0.17 4.91
CA GLY A 87 18.67 -0.42 6.34
C GLY A 87 17.36 -0.50 7.14
N SER A 88 16.25 -0.83 6.48
CA SER A 88 15.03 -1.22 7.21
C SER A 88 15.21 -2.56 7.93
N GLY A 89 14.39 -2.80 8.96
CA GLY A 89 14.37 -4.05 9.71
C GLY A 89 13.06 -4.80 9.55
N ILE A 90 13.12 -6.12 9.46
CA ILE A 90 11.93 -6.98 9.51
C ILE A 90 11.54 -7.17 10.98
N LYS A 91 10.28 -6.89 11.31
CA LYS A 91 9.73 -7.15 12.64
C LYS A 91 9.18 -8.55 12.77
N GLY A 92 8.54 -9.05 11.72
CA GLY A 92 7.92 -10.36 11.72
C GLY A 92 6.86 -10.48 10.63
N VAL A 93 6.17 -11.61 10.66
CA VAL A 93 4.94 -11.82 9.90
C VAL A 93 3.75 -11.64 10.82
N ILE A 94 2.76 -10.89 10.37
CA ILE A 94 1.49 -10.68 11.07
C ILE A 94 0.33 -11.06 10.17
N ASP A 95 -0.83 -11.25 10.76
CA ASP A 95 -2.09 -11.14 10.02
C ASP A 95 -2.57 -9.69 10.14
N PHE A 96 -2.59 -8.96 9.02
CA PHE A 96 -2.86 -7.52 9.03
C PHE A 96 -4.11 -7.20 8.23
N MET A 97 -4.97 -6.38 8.83
CA MET A 97 -6.16 -5.84 8.18
C MET A 97 -5.85 -4.45 7.62
N PRO A 98 -5.99 -4.22 6.31
CA PRO A 98 -5.76 -2.91 5.72
C PRO A 98 -6.70 -1.83 6.23
N SER A 99 -6.22 -0.60 6.20
CA SER A 99 -7.10 0.57 6.32
C SER A 99 -8.11 0.56 5.18
N ARG A 100 -9.42 0.46 5.49
CA ARG A 100 -10.47 0.33 4.47
C ARG A 100 -11.25 1.64 4.24
N PRO A 101 -11.49 2.02 2.97
CA PRO A 101 -12.61 2.89 2.62
C PRO A 101 -13.93 2.23 3.02
N LYS A 102 -14.93 3.04 3.37
CA LYS A 102 -16.26 2.54 3.76
C LYS A 102 -16.88 1.73 2.60
N GLY A 103 -17.36 0.51 2.89
CA GLY A 103 -18.00 -0.37 1.90
C GLY A 103 -17.09 -1.42 1.25
N TRP A 104 -15.78 -1.37 1.49
CA TRP A 104 -14.85 -2.38 0.97
C TRP A 104 -14.74 -3.58 1.92
N ASN A 105 -14.85 -4.79 1.35
CA ASN A 105 -14.65 -6.04 2.07
C ASN A 105 -13.23 -6.56 1.82
N LEU A 106 -12.27 -6.00 2.56
CA LEU A 106 -10.90 -6.54 2.61
C LEU A 106 -10.83 -7.52 3.78
N SER A 107 -10.26 -8.70 3.55
CA SER A 107 -9.92 -9.64 4.60
C SER A 107 -8.55 -9.33 5.17
N CYS A 108 -8.32 -9.76 6.42
CA CYS A 108 -6.96 -9.89 6.93
C CYS A 108 -6.18 -10.82 6.01
N GLY A 109 -4.87 -10.60 5.94
CA GLY A 109 -3.99 -11.49 5.21
C GLY A 109 -2.58 -11.55 5.79
N PRO A 110 -1.86 -12.63 5.47
CA PRO A 110 -0.46 -12.80 5.87
C PRO A 110 0.38 -11.68 5.29
N THR A 111 1.12 -11.01 6.17
CA THR A 111 1.77 -9.74 5.85
C THR A 111 3.17 -9.71 6.46
N LEU A 112 4.17 -9.38 5.65
CA LEU A 112 5.51 -9.07 6.16
C LEU A 112 5.52 -7.64 6.70
N TRP A 113 5.90 -7.49 7.96
CA TRP A 113 6.04 -6.19 8.61
C TRP A 113 7.50 -5.72 8.58
N VAL A 114 7.74 -4.67 7.82
CA VAL A 114 9.03 -3.97 7.70
C VAL A 114 8.96 -2.63 8.41
N VAL A 115 10.05 -2.24 9.06
CA VAL A 115 10.18 -0.95 9.76
C VAL A 115 11.38 -0.20 9.24
N TYR A 116 11.16 1.01 8.73
CA TYR A 116 12.21 1.92 8.29
C TYR A 116 12.11 3.23 9.05
N ARG A 117 13.13 3.57 9.85
CA ARG A 117 13.17 4.81 10.67
C ARG A 117 11.88 5.04 11.50
N GLY A 118 11.30 3.97 12.04
CA GLY A 118 10.05 4.03 12.82
C GLY A 118 8.75 4.11 11.99
N ILE A 119 8.84 4.11 10.66
CA ILE A 119 7.71 4.00 9.75
C ILE A 119 7.42 2.52 9.52
N ASN A 120 6.16 2.11 9.69
CA ASN A 120 5.74 0.73 9.46
C ASN A 120 5.30 0.58 8.01
N VAL A 121 5.80 -0.45 7.32
CA VAL A 121 5.37 -0.83 5.98
C VAL A 121 4.97 -2.30 5.99
N TYR A 122 3.77 -2.56 5.48
CA TYR A 122 3.10 -3.84 5.53
C TYR A 122 2.96 -4.41 4.12
N PHE A 123 3.67 -5.49 3.81
CA PHE A 123 3.64 -6.14 2.49
C PHE A 123 2.72 -7.35 2.52
N TYR A 124 1.58 -7.26 1.84
CA TYR A 124 0.53 -8.28 1.85
C TYR A 124 0.86 -9.39 0.88
N VAL A 125 0.94 -10.63 1.38
CA VAL A 125 1.32 -11.79 0.59
C VAL A 125 0.07 -12.60 0.24
N ASN A 126 -0.09 -12.93 -1.05
CA ASN A 126 -1.01 -13.98 -1.46
C ASN A 126 -0.28 -15.32 -1.44
N GLU A 127 -0.58 -16.14 -0.42
CA GLU A 127 0.05 -17.46 -0.27
C GLU A 127 -0.29 -18.45 -1.40
N THR A 128 -1.34 -18.21 -2.18
CA THR A 128 -1.74 -19.08 -3.30
C THR A 128 -1.02 -18.73 -4.58
N GLN A 129 -0.85 -17.43 -4.83
CA GLN A 129 -0.16 -16.93 -6.02
C GLN A 129 1.34 -16.77 -5.78
N GLU A 130 1.81 -16.84 -4.53
CA GLU A 130 3.21 -16.69 -4.14
C GLU A 130 3.78 -15.33 -4.53
N ILE A 131 3.02 -14.26 -4.29
CA ILE A 131 3.38 -12.88 -4.64
C ILE A 131 2.98 -11.90 -3.54
N VAL A 132 3.58 -10.71 -3.56
CA VAL A 132 3.07 -9.54 -2.84
C VAL A 132 2.00 -8.86 -3.70
N GLU A 133 0.78 -8.72 -3.18
CA GLU A 133 -0.33 -8.11 -3.93
C GLU A 133 -0.30 -6.57 -3.85
N ARG A 134 0.14 -6.05 -2.70
CA ARG A 134 0.18 -4.63 -2.37
C ARG A 134 1.02 -4.40 -1.12
N PHE A 135 1.27 -3.12 -0.81
CA PHE A 135 1.79 -2.72 0.49
C PHE A 135 1.01 -1.54 1.07
N GLU A 136 1.16 -1.31 2.38
CA GLU A 136 0.59 -0.16 3.08
C GLU A 136 1.65 0.51 3.95
N VAL A 137 1.74 1.84 3.85
CA VAL A 137 2.68 2.66 4.62
C VAL A 137 1.93 3.35 5.76
N VAL A 138 2.23 2.96 7.00
CA VAL A 138 1.64 3.55 8.21
C VAL A 138 2.66 4.47 8.87
N ILE A 139 2.37 5.76 8.76
CA ILE A 139 3.25 6.84 9.20
C ILE A 139 2.84 7.28 10.61
N PRO A 140 3.75 7.24 11.60
CA PRO A 140 3.47 7.77 12.93
C PRO A 140 3.21 9.28 12.85
N GLY A 141 2.10 9.71 13.44
CA GLY A 141 1.45 11.02 13.18
C GLY A 141 2.31 12.26 13.43
N ASP A 142 3.36 12.16 14.25
CA ASP A 142 4.07 13.33 14.76
C ASP A 142 5.53 13.44 14.26
N LEU A 143 6.05 12.42 13.56
CA LEU A 143 7.48 12.35 13.21
C LEU A 143 7.79 12.78 11.77
N TYR A 144 6.81 12.73 10.87
CA TYR A 144 7.03 12.92 9.44
C TYR A 144 5.92 13.76 8.81
N GLY A 145 6.32 14.74 7.99
CA GLY A 145 5.42 15.43 7.09
C GLY A 145 5.06 14.56 5.88
N LYS A 146 3.90 14.81 5.29
CA LYS A 146 3.43 14.16 4.05
C LYS A 146 3.21 15.22 2.98
N GLU A 147 3.94 15.12 1.89
CA GLU A 147 3.71 15.91 0.69
C GLU A 147 2.99 15.03 -0.34
N ARG A 148 1.73 15.37 -0.66
CA ARG A 148 0.97 14.66 -1.69
C ARG A 148 1.18 15.34 -3.03
N LEU A 149 1.71 14.58 -3.98
CA LEU A 149 1.91 14.99 -5.37
C LEU A 149 0.97 14.17 -6.25
N GLU A 150 0.86 14.55 -7.52
CA GLU A 150 -0.15 14.00 -8.45
C GLU A 150 -0.17 12.47 -8.51
N ASN A 151 1.00 11.83 -8.48
CA ASN A 151 1.14 10.37 -8.67
C ASN A 151 1.79 9.63 -7.50
N TYR A 152 2.21 10.34 -6.45
CA TYR A 152 2.93 9.73 -5.32
C TYR A 152 2.85 10.59 -4.06
N THR A 153 3.12 9.98 -2.92
CA THR A 153 3.32 10.66 -1.64
C THR A 153 4.79 10.66 -1.30
N ARG A 154 5.34 11.81 -0.95
CA ARG A 154 6.69 11.95 -0.39
C ARG A 154 6.61 12.15 1.11
N LEU A 155 7.42 11.40 1.86
CA LEU A 155 7.62 11.62 3.28
C LEU A 155 8.82 12.52 3.52
N ILE A 156 8.64 13.49 4.40
CA ILE A 156 9.69 14.45 4.77
C ILE A 156 9.91 14.41 6.29
N ASP A 157 11.16 14.53 6.72
CA ASP A 157 11.50 14.63 8.14
C ASP A 157 11.28 16.06 8.68
N GLY A 158 11.57 16.27 9.97
CA GLY A 158 11.44 17.58 10.62
C GLY A 158 12.34 18.69 10.05
N ASN A 159 13.33 18.34 9.22
CA ASN A 159 14.19 19.29 8.52
C ASN A 159 13.72 19.57 7.08
N GLY A 160 12.60 18.97 6.66
CA GLY A 160 12.10 19.05 5.28
C GLY A 160 12.87 18.17 4.29
N THR A 161 13.71 17.24 4.78
CA THR A 161 14.46 16.32 3.92
C THR A 161 13.60 15.13 3.55
N ALA A 162 13.62 14.73 2.28
CA ALA A 162 12.90 13.55 1.81
C ALA A 162 13.44 12.28 2.51
N VAL A 163 12.52 11.45 3.00
CA VAL A 163 12.82 10.17 3.66
C VAL A 163 12.70 9.02 2.66
N PHE A 164 11.54 8.93 2.00
CA PHE A 164 11.28 8.16 0.79
C PHE A 164 9.96 8.65 0.15
N ALA A 165 9.71 8.26 -1.09
CA ALA A 165 8.46 8.48 -1.80
C ALA A 165 7.80 7.14 -2.12
N PHE A 166 6.48 7.12 -2.26
CA PHE A 166 5.75 5.91 -2.61
C PHE A 166 4.44 6.22 -3.34
N ASN A 167 3.99 5.29 -4.17
CA ASN A 167 2.64 5.24 -4.71
C ASN A 167 1.98 3.89 -4.37
N SER A 168 0.97 3.45 -5.13
CA SER A 168 0.29 2.17 -4.90
C SER A 168 1.12 0.92 -5.23
N SER A 169 2.20 1.05 -6.03
CA SER A 169 2.98 -0.08 -6.56
C SER A 169 4.47 -0.02 -6.21
N ASP A 170 4.99 1.15 -5.87
CA ASP A 170 6.43 1.40 -5.80
C ASP A 170 6.82 2.28 -4.61
N ILE A 171 8.03 2.03 -4.11
CA ILE A 171 8.74 2.83 -3.10
C ILE A 171 10.08 3.29 -3.70
N TRP A 172 10.45 4.55 -3.48
CA TRP A 172 11.69 5.14 -3.96
C TRP A 172 12.41 5.90 -2.85
N PHE A 173 13.72 5.68 -2.72
CA PHE A 173 14.57 6.40 -1.78
C PHE A 173 15.32 7.55 -2.49
N PRO A 174 15.68 8.63 -1.76
CA PRO A 174 16.46 9.75 -2.31
C PRO A 174 17.91 9.40 -2.67
#